data_AF-A0A8H3FHD6-F1
#
_entry.id   AF-A0A8H3FHD6-F1
#
_cell.length_a   1.000
_cell.length_b   1.000
_cell.length_c   1.000
_cell.angle_alpha   90.00
_cell.angle_beta   90.00
_cell.angle_gamma   90.00
#
_symmetry.space_group_name_H-M   'P 1'
#
loop_
_entity.id
_entity.type
_entity.pdbx_description
1 polymer ?
#
loop_
_entity_poly.entity_id
_entity_poly.type
_entity_poly.pdbx_seq_one_letter_code
_entity_poly.pdbx_strand_id
1 'polypeptide(L)'
;MKRLYGSCETETEALDFANGILSAHPGSLTVSDLDRISTHAAQQDTALTIAWLREGSEGKDGDWSGVLDKIVVPAMAITGRSDRLTEVQTVKDQVYGKIYGCILVEVEDAGHLLPLERPKKLVEELQAFVDACVDVRKYDGLRSGSLLYQGYCMARESNHSNFMRTQGLE
;
A
#
# COMPACT_ATOMS: atom_id res chain seq x y z
N MET A 1 -16.04 -15.62 -12.69
CA MET A 1 -15.37 -14.33 -12.39
C MET A 1 -15.95 -13.84 -11.08
N LYS A 2 -15.15 -13.75 -10.01
CA LYS A 2 -15.65 -13.35 -8.69
C LYS A 2 -15.24 -11.88 -8.49
N ARG A 3 -16.23 -10.98 -8.46
CA ARG A 3 -16.03 -9.59 -8.00
C ARG A 3 -15.50 -9.66 -6.57
N LEU A 4 -14.46 -8.88 -6.27
CA LEU A 4 -13.93 -8.83 -4.92
C LEU A 4 -14.95 -8.23 -3.95
N TYR A 5 -15.73 -7.23 -4.40
CA TYR A 5 -16.73 -6.52 -3.61
C TYR A 5 -17.77 -5.84 -4.52
N GLY A 6 -18.95 -5.45 -3.98
CA GLY A 6 -20.00 -4.74 -4.74
C GLY A 6 -19.73 -3.24 -4.93
N SER A 7 -20.34 -2.65 -5.96
CA SER A 7 -20.39 -1.21 -6.23
C SER A 7 -21.12 -0.45 -5.11
N CYS A 8 -20.71 0.79 -4.81
CA CYS A 8 -21.42 1.67 -3.87
C CYS A 8 -22.31 2.64 -4.65
N GLU A 9 -23.57 2.28 -4.85
CA GLU A 9 -24.56 3.08 -5.58
C GLU A 9 -25.32 4.05 -4.64
N THR A 10 -25.30 3.78 -3.34
CA THR A 10 -26.05 4.50 -2.30
C THR A 10 -25.14 5.11 -1.22
N GLU A 11 -25.66 6.12 -0.51
CA GLU A 11 -24.99 6.74 0.64
C GLU A 11 -24.73 5.73 1.77
N THR A 12 -25.65 4.79 1.98
CA THR A 12 -25.49 3.69 2.94
C THR A 12 -24.32 2.77 2.58
N GLU A 13 -24.16 2.41 1.31
CA GLU A 13 -23.03 1.57 0.88
C GLU A 13 -21.69 2.31 0.99
N ALA A 14 -21.66 3.62 0.74
CA ALA A 14 -20.46 4.44 0.94
C ALA A 14 -20.07 4.53 2.44
N LEU A 15 -21.05 4.64 3.33
CA LEU A 15 -20.86 4.58 4.79
C LEU A 15 -20.35 3.22 5.26
N ASP A 16 -20.94 2.13 4.76
CA ASP A 16 -20.48 0.77 5.07
C ASP A 16 -19.05 0.52 4.58
N PHE A 17 -18.70 1.05 3.40
CA PHE A 17 -17.35 0.98 2.88
C PHE A 17 -16.35 1.77 3.74
N ALA A 18 -16.68 3.00 4.15
CA ALA A 18 -15.85 3.79 5.05
C ALA A 18 -15.66 3.08 6.41
N ASN A 19 -16.72 2.49 6.95
CA ASN A 19 -16.65 1.69 8.17
C ASN A 19 -15.78 0.43 7.99
N GLY A 20 -15.81 -0.19 6.82
CA GLY A 20 -14.95 -1.32 6.46
C GLY A 20 -13.47 -0.94 6.45
N ILE A 21 -13.11 0.19 5.83
CA ILE A 21 -11.75 0.75 5.82
C ILE A 21 -11.25 0.97 7.25
N LEU A 22 -12.05 1.66 8.08
CA LEU A 22 -11.69 1.93 9.46
C LEU A 22 -11.59 0.62 10.25
N SER A 23 -12.50 -0.33 10.06
CA SER A 23 -12.49 -1.60 10.82
C SER A 23 -11.38 -2.57 10.38
N ALA A 24 -10.71 -2.31 9.26
CA ALA A 24 -9.64 -3.16 8.74
C ALA A 24 -8.27 -2.88 9.37
N HIS A 25 -8.17 -1.97 10.35
CA HIS A 25 -6.93 -1.75 11.11
C HIS A 25 -6.75 -2.83 12.21
N PRO A 26 -5.51 -3.27 12.51
CA PRO A 26 -5.25 -4.35 13.47
C PRO A 26 -5.24 -3.89 14.93
N GLY A 27 -5.94 -2.80 15.24
CA GLY A 27 -5.94 -2.17 16.58
C GLY A 27 -4.73 -1.29 16.91
N SER A 28 -3.85 -0.98 15.95
CA SER A 28 -2.69 -0.09 16.19
C SER A 28 -3.03 1.39 16.23
N LEU A 29 -4.20 1.79 15.73
CA LEU A 29 -4.74 3.14 15.84
C LEU A 29 -5.53 3.29 17.14
N THR A 30 -5.32 4.37 17.87
CA THR A 30 -6.10 4.66 19.08
C THR A 30 -7.48 5.22 18.71
N VAL A 31 -8.42 5.18 19.66
CA VAL A 31 -9.74 5.83 19.50
C VAL A 31 -9.60 7.33 19.17
N SER A 32 -8.59 7.99 19.76
CA SER A 32 -8.29 9.40 19.47
C SER A 32 -7.81 9.61 18.03
N ASP A 33 -7.01 8.68 17.49
CA ASP A 33 -6.58 8.76 16.08
C ASP A 33 -7.76 8.61 15.13
N LEU A 34 -8.66 7.66 15.42
CA LEU A 34 -9.89 7.44 14.65
C LEU A 34 -10.82 8.66 14.73
N ASP A 35 -10.94 9.28 15.90
CA ASP A 35 -11.75 10.49 16.09
C ASP A 35 -11.18 11.68 15.30
N ARG A 36 -9.86 11.83 15.25
CA ARG A 36 -9.19 12.86 14.44
C ARG A 36 -9.37 12.62 12.95
N ILE A 37 -9.26 11.38 12.49
CA ILE A 37 -9.52 11.00 11.08
C ILE A 37 -10.97 11.33 10.73
N SER A 38 -11.91 10.92 11.58
CA SER A 38 -13.35 11.14 11.38
C SER A 38 -13.70 12.63 11.37
N THR A 39 -13.13 13.41 12.31
CA THR A 39 -13.31 14.86 12.37
C THR A 39 -12.74 15.55 11.14
N HIS A 40 -11.55 15.15 10.69
CA HIS A 40 -10.95 15.73 9.50
C HIS A 40 -11.73 15.37 8.24
N ALA A 41 -12.22 14.14 8.11
CA ALA A 41 -13.10 13.71 7.03
C ALA A 41 -14.45 14.48 7.04
N ALA A 42 -15.01 14.76 8.22
CA ALA A 42 -16.23 15.54 8.37
C ALA A 42 -16.03 17.04 8.04
N GLN A 43 -14.80 17.53 8.09
CA GLN A 43 -14.42 18.89 7.65
C GLN A 43 -14.22 18.97 6.13
N GLN A 44 -14.13 17.83 5.43
CA GLN A 44 -14.08 17.81 3.98
C GLN A 44 -15.48 18.02 3.39
N ASP A 45 -15.54 18.58 2.19
CA ASP A 45 -16.79 18.71 1.44
C ASP A 45 -17.41 17.32 1.29
N THR A 46 -18.61 17.13 1.84
CA THR A 46 -19.33 15.85 1.81
C THR A 46 -19.50 15.32 0.39
N ALA A 47 -19.69 16.20 -0.60
CA ALA A 47 -19.78 15.80 -2.00
C ALA A 47 -18.44 15.27 -2.53
N LEU A 48 -17.30 15.86 -2.12
CA LEU A 48 -15.97 15.38 -2.48
C LEU A 48 -15.63 14.06 -1.78
N THR A 49 -16.00 13.90 -0.50
CA THR A 49 -15.81 12.65 0.24
C THR A 49 -16.63 11.52 -0.37
N ILE A 50 -17.89 11.77 -0.70
CA ILE A 50 -18.75 10.80 -1.39
C ILE A 50 -18.22 10.48 -2.78
N ALA A 51 -17.77 11.50 -3.54
CA ALA A 51 -17.17 11.29 -4.86
C ALA A 51 -15.89 10.45 -4.76
N TRP A 52 -14.99 10.72 -3.81
CA TRP A 52 -13.78 9.94 -3.59
C TRP A 52 -14.06 8.51 -3.15
N LEU A 53 -15.06 8.29 -2.27
CA LEU A 53 -15.49 6.95 -1.90
C LEU A 53 -16.10 6.20 -3.09
N ARG A 54 -16.87 6.89 -3.95
CA ARG A 54 -17.42 6.34 -5.20
C ARG A 54 -16.33 6.02 -6.22
N GLU A 55 -15.45 6.96 -6.55
CA GLU A 55 -14.33 6.74 -7.49
C GLU A 55 -13.34 5.70 -6.95
N GLY A 56 -13.04 5.72 -5.64
CA GLY A 56 -12.26 4.68 -4.98
C GLY A 56 -12.94 3.31 -5.05
N SER A 57 -14.28 3.28 -5.00
CA SER A 57 -15.07 2.06 -5.23
C SER A 57 -15.17 1.64 -6.70
N GLU A 58 -15.07 2.57 -7.65
CA GLU A 58 -14.99 2.28 -9.10
C GLU A 58 -13.59 1.81 -9.51
N GLY A 59 -12.52 2.36 -8.91
CA GLY A 59 -11.15 1.85 -9.03
C GLY A 59 -10.98 0.43 -8.45
N LYS A 60 -11.84 0.07 -7.48
CA LYS A 60 -12.01 -1.27 -6.88
C LYS A 60 -12.72 -2.26 -7.81
N ASP A 61 -13.54 -1.78 -8.74
CA ASP A 61 -14.15 -2.57 -9.82
C ASP A 61 -13.35 -2.50 -11.14
N GLY A 62 -12.31 -1.67 -11.19
CA GLY A 62 -11.38 -1.57 -12.31
C GLY A 62 -10.63 -2.88 -12.50
N ASP A 63 -11.00 -3.64 -13.54
CA ASP A 63 -10.22 -4.79 -13.95
C ASP A 63 -8.97 -4.33 -14.71
N TRP A 64 -7.88 -4.19 -13.97
CA TRP A 64 -6.57 -3.85 -14.52
C TRP A 64 -5.81 -5.07 -15.05
N SER A 65 -6.37 -6.29 -14.95
CA SER A 65 -5.63 -7.52 -15.27
C SER A 65 -5.10 -7.58 -16.70
N GLY A 66 -5.76 -6.90 -17.65
CA GLY A 66 -5.33 -6.80 -19.05
C GLY A 66 -4.24 -5.75 -19.34
N VAL A 67 -3.74 -5.04 -18.32
CA VAL A 67 -2.67 -4.05 -18.46
C VAL A 67 -1.52 -4.21 -17.48
N LEU A 68 -1.67 -4.99 -16.41
CA LEU A 68 -0.61 -5.16 -15.39
C LEU A 68 0.66 -5.79 -15.96
N ASP A 69 0.53 -6.69 -16.94
CA ASP A 69 1.66 -7.32 -17.64
C ASP A 69 2.45 -6.35 -18.53
N LYS A 70 1.88 -5.17 -18.84
CA LYS A 70 2.51 -4.12 -19.64
C LYS A 70 3.37 -3.17 -18.80
N ILE A 71 3.36 -3.32 -17.47
CA ILE A 71 4.21 -2.53 -16.59
C ILE A 71 5.66 -3.05 -16.73
N VAL A 72 6.48 -2.25 -17.43
CA VAL A 72 7.89 -2.57 -17.74
C VAL A 72 8.89 -1.71 -16.96
N VAL A 73 8.41 -0.99 -15.95
CA VAL A 73 9.23 -0.18 -15.03
C VAL A 73 9.31 -0.89 -13.67
N PRO A 74 10.32 -0.57 -12.83
CA PRO A 74 10.38 -1.05 -11.46
C PRO A 74 9.06 -0.83 -10.74
N ALA A 75 8.55 -1.88 -10.09
CA ALA A 75 7.28 -1.85 -9.39
C ALA A 75 7.40 -2.49 -8.00
N MET A 76 6.61 -1.98 -7.07
CA MET A 76 6.48 -2.53 -5.73
C MET A 76 5.00 -2.60 -5.36
N ALA A 77 4.57 -3.77 -4.90
CA ALA A 77 3.32 -3.97 -4.19
C ALA A 77 3.62 -3.97 -2.69
N ILE A 78 2.97 -3.08 -1.93
CA ILE A 78 3.13 -2.97 -0.49
C ILE A 78 1.76 -3.07 0.19
N THR A 79 1.66 -3.88 1.25
CA THR A 79 0.41 -4.13 1.96
C THR A 79 0.67 -4.41 3.44
N GLY A 80 -0.30 -4.12 4.31
CA GLY A 80 -0.27 -4.51 5.71
C GLY A 80 -0.60 -5.99 5.87
N ARG A 81 0.19 -6.71 6.67
CA ARG A 81 0.02 -8.17 6.85
C ARG A 81 -1.33 -8.56 7.47
N SER A 82 -1.92 -7.65 8.24
CA SER A 82 -3.21 -7.81 8.91
C SER A 82 -4.35 -7.10 8.19
N ASP A 83 -4.18 -6.70 6.92
CA ASP A 83 -5.23 -6.07 6.13
C ASP A 83 -6.37 -7.07 5.89
N ARG A 84 -7.56 -6.74 6.41
CA ARG A 84 -8.78 -7.55 6.29
C ARG A 84 -9.69 -7.11 5.14
N LEU A 85 -9.39 -5.97 4.52
CA LEU A 85 -10.12 -5.45 3.38
C LEU A 85 -9.46 -5.88 2.08
N THR A 86 -8.13 -5.79 2.00
CA THR A 86 -7.33 -6.26 0.88
C THR A 86 -6.27 -7.25 1.40
N GLU A 87 -6.70 -8.49 1.60
CA GLU A 87 -5.83 -9.54 2.13
C GLU A 87 -4.54 -9.70 1.30
N VAL A 88 -3.44 -10.03 1.97
CA VAL A 88 -2.12 -10.27 1.34
C VAL A 88 -2.21 -11.22 0.14
N GLN A 89 -2.99 -12.30 0.26
CA GLN A 89 -3.16 -13.25 -0.83
C GLN A 89 -3.82 -12.62 -2.05
N THR A 90 -4.79 -11.72 -1.85
CA THR A 90 -5.41 -10.94 -2.93
C THR A 90 -4.37 -10.07 -3.63
N VAL A 91 -3.49 -9.40 -2.89
CA VAL A 91 -2.40 -8.59 -3.48
C VAL A 91 -1.43 -9.46 -4.29
N LYS A 92 -1.09 -10.65 -3.77
CA LYS A 92 -0.26 -11.64 -4.47
C LYS A 92 -0.87 -12.07 -5.79
N ASP A 93 -2.13 -12.48 -5.76
CA ASP A 93 -2.82 -13.07 -6.92
C ASP A 93 -3.19 -12.02 -7.96
N GLN A 94 -3.49 -10.80 -7.54
CA GLN A 94 -4.07 -9.79 -8.42
C GLN A 94 -3.09 -8.74 -8.90
N VAL A 95 -2.00 -8.49 -8.17
CA VAL A 95 -1.03 -7.43 -8.50
C VAL A 95 0.37 -8.01 -8.65
N TYR A 96 0.97 -8.50 -7.56
CA TYR A 96 2.37 -8.92 -7.54
C TYR A 96 2.67 -10.01 -8.59
N GLY A 97 1.84 -11.05 -8.66
CA GLY A 97 2.01 -12.15 -9.61
C GLY A 97 1.81 -11.76 -11.09
N LYS A 98 1.29 -10.55 -11.36
CA LYS A 98 0.99 -10.09 -12.73
C LYS A 98 1.97 -9.04 -13.26
N ILE A 99 2.81 -8.46 -12.40
CA ILE A 99 3.79 -7.45 -12.79
C ILE A 99 5.19 -8.08 -12.76
N TYR A 100 5.85 -8.13 -13.92
CA TYR A 100 7.19 -8.71 -14.03
C TYR A 100 8.21 -7.95 -13.18
N GLY A 101 8.94 -8.67 -12.33
CA GLY A 101 9.97 -8.08 -11.47
C GLY A 101 9.44 -7.20 -10.34
N CYS A 102 8.13 -7.27 -10.04
CA CYS A 102 7.54 -6.58 -8.91
C CYS A 102 8.14 -7.07 -7.59
N ILE A 103 8.35 -6.16 -6.64
CA ILE A 103 8.71 -6.48 -5.26
C ILE A 103 7.44 -6.52 -4.42
N LEU A 104 7.26 -7.55 -3.61
CA LEU A 104 6.20 -7.59 -2.60
C LEU A 104 6.78 -7.24 -1.22
N VAL A 105 6.16 -6.27 -0.55
CA VAL A 105 6.47 -5.89 0.82
C VAL A 105 5.23 -6.08 1.68
N GLU A 106 5.34 -6.99 2.65
CA GLU A 106 4.35 -7.18 3.70
C GLU A 106 4.83 -6.47 4.97
N VAL A 107 4.05 -5.50 5.45
CA VAL A 107 4.38 -4.76 6.67
C VAL A 107 3.72 -5.41 7.87
N GLU A 108 4.54 -5.89 8.80
CA GLU A 108 4.09 -6.48 10.05
C GLU A 108 3.30 -5.48 10.92
N ASP A 109 2.33 -6.00 11.67
CA ASP A 109 1.47 -5.23 12.57
C ASP A 109 0.76 -4.02 11.91
N ALA A 110 0.42 -4.14 10.62
CA ALA A 110 -0.31 -3.14 9.86
C ALA A 110 -1.48 -3.78 9.11
N GLY A 111 -2.56 -3.03 8.93
CA GLY A 111 -3.75 -3.40 8.17
C GLY A 111 -3.91 -2.51 6.95
N HIS A 112 -5.15 -2.12 6.67
CA HIS A 112 -5.48 -1.37 5.46
C HIS A 112 -4.94 0.06 5.45
N LEU A 113 -4.83 0.68 6.62
CA LEU A 113 -4.45 2.09 6.78
C LEU A 113 -2.95 2.24 7.01
N LEU A 114 -2.15 1.56 6.18
CA LEU A 114 -0.69 1.49 6.29
C LEU A 114 -0.01 2.86 6.54
N PRO A 115 -0.39 3.97 5.86
CA PRO A 115 0.22 5.28 6.11
C PRO A 115 -0.02 5.84 7.51
N LEU A 116 -1.09 5.42 8.19
CA LEU A 116 -1.45 5.87 9.53
C LEU A 116 -0.94 4.91 10.60
N GLU A 117 -0.95 3.60 10.32
CA GLU A 117 -0.60 2.56 11.28
C GLU A 117 0.92 2.38 11.43
N ARG A 118 1.65 2.47 10.32
CA ARG A 118 3.10 2.25 10.25
C ARG A 118 3.79 3.30 9.36
N PRO A 119 3.60 4.61 9.60
CA PRO A 119 4.13 5.68 8.74
C PRO A 119 5.65 5.60 8.54
N LYS A 120 6.41 5.39 9.63
CA LYS A 120 7.88 5.28 9.56
C LYS A 120 8.30 4.10 8.70
N LYS A 121 7.69 2.94 8.92
CA LYS A 121 8.02 1.73 8.19
C LYS A 121 7.65 1.86 6.71
N LEU A 122 6.49 2.43 6.39
CA LEU A 122 6.10 2.71 5.02
C LEU A 122 7.14 3.62 4.31
N VAL A 123 7.58 4.70 4.97
CA VAL A 123 8.60 5.60 4.42
C VAL A 123 9.93 4.88 4.22
N GLU A 124 10.38 4.07 5.18
CA GLU A 124 11.61 3.27 5.05
C GLU A 124 11.58 2.36 3.82
N GLU A 125 10.46 1.65 3.60
CA GLU A 125 10.31 0.73 2.48
C GLU A 125 10.22 1.45 1.13
N LEU A 126 9.51 2.58 1.08
CA LEU A 126 9.46 3.44 -0.11
C LEU A 126 10.83 4.01 -0.45
N GLN A 127 11.58 4.49 0.55
CA GLN A 127 12.91 5.05 0.34
C GLN A 127 13.88 3.97 -0.17
N ALA A 128 13.90 2.79 0.47
CA ALA A 128 14.74 1.67 0.03
C ALA A 128 14.43 1.25 -1.41
N PHE A 129 13.15 1.24 -1.79
CA PHE A 129 12.74 0.96 -3.17
C PHE A 129 13.22 2.02 -4.16
N VAL A 130 13.08 3.31 -3.82
CA VAL A 130 13.54 4.41 -4.68
C VAL A 130 15.07 4.38 -4.84
N ASP A 131 15.81 4.14 -3.77
CA ASP A 131 17.28 4.03 -3.80
C ASP A 131 17.72 2.89 -4.71
N ALA A 132 17.08 1.71 -4.58
CA ALA A 132 17.32 0.57 -5.46
C ALA A 132 17.02 0.90 -6.93
N CYS A 133 15.94 1.63 -7.22
CA CYS A 133 15.62 2.07 -8.57
C CYS A 133 16.65 3.06 -9.14
N VAL A 134 17.25 3.91 -8.30
CA VAL A 134 18.34 4.81 -8.71
C VAL A 134 19.61 4.01 -9.03
N ASP A 135 19.93 3.00 -8.23
CA ASP A 135 21.15 2.20 -8.42
C ASP A 135 21.04 1.24 -9.59
N VAL A 136 19.91 0.55 -9.81
CA VAL A 136 19.72 -0.34 -10.97
C VAL A 136 19.81 0.41 -12.30
N ARG A 137 19.33 1.67 -12.34
CA ARG A 137 19.47 2.53 -13.53
C ARG A 137 20.92 2.83 -13.91
N LYS A 138 21.87 2.69 -12.98
CA LYS A 138 23.30 2.88 -13.27
C LYS A 138 23.94 1.67 -13.94
N TYR A 139 23.35 0.48 -13.86
CA TYR A 139 24.05 -0.77 -14.20
C TYR A 139 23.46 -1.57 -15.37
N ASP A 140 22.19 -1.48 -15.71
CA ASP A 140 21.69 -2.02 -16.99
C ASP A 140 20.24 -1.60 -17.26
N GLY A 141 19.88 -1.47 -18.53
CA GLY A 141 18.53 -1.05 -18.94
C GLY A 141 17.42 -1.97 -18.40
N LEU A 142 16.74 -1.54 -17.33
CA LEU A 142 15.38 -1.86 -16.86
C LEU A 142 14.92 -3.34 -16.75
N ARG A 143 15.71 -4.35 -17.09
CA ARG A 143 15.17 -5.71 -17.37
C ARG A 143 15.48 -6.80 -16.34
N SER A 144 16.34 -6.57 -15.35
CA SER A 144 16.66 -7.61 -14.38
C SER A 144 15.96 -7.37 -13.04
N GLY A 145 14.79 -8.00 -12.86
CA GLY A 145 14.08 -7.99 -11.58
C GLY A 145 14.91 -8.53 -10.40
N SER A 146 15.90 -9.40 -10.67
CA SER A 146 16.81 -9.89 -9.63
C SER A 146 17.78 -8.83 -9.13
N LEU A 147 18.28 -7.93 -9.99
CA LEU A 147 19.13 -6.81 -9.59
C LEU A 147 18.35 -5.78 -8.76
N LEU A 148 17.09 -5.52 -9.12
CA LEU A 148 16.22 -4.63 -8.35
C LEU A 148 15.93 -5.17 -6.95
N TYR A 149 15.60 -6.45 -6.84
CA TYR A 149 15.37 -7.09 -5.54
C TYR A 149 16.63 -7.05 -4.67
N GLN A 150 17.80 -7.39 -5.24
CA GLN A 150 19.07 -7.35 -4.50
C GLN A 150 19.44 -5.92 -4.05
N GLY A 151 19.27 -4.92 -4.93
CA GLY A 151 19.48 -3.51 -4.57
C GLY A 151 18.54 -3.04 -3.46
N TYR A 152 17.27 -3.47 -3.51
CA TYR A 152 16.29 -3.18 -2.47
C TYR A 152 16.69 -3.80 -1.12
N CYS A 153 17.10 -5.07 -1.07
CA CYS A 153 17.57 -5.70 0.17
C CYS A 153 18.76 -4.94 0.79
N MET A 154 19.74 -4.56 -0.03
CA MET A 154 20.93 -3.81 0.39
C MET A 154 20.58 -2.41 0.93
N ALA A 155 19.69 -1.69 0.24
CA ALA A 155 19.24 -0.36 0.66
C ALA A 155 18.47 -0.44 1.98
N ARG A 156 17.62 -1.46 2.15
CA ARG A 156 16.85 -1.70 3.37
C ARG A 156 17.74 -1.98 4.58
N GLU A 157 18.77 -2.82 4.44
CA GLU A 157 19.74 -3.10 5.50
C GLU A 157 20.57 -1.86 5.89
N SER A 158 20.97 -1.08 4.89
CA SER A 158 21.73 0.15 5.08
C SER A 158 20.91 1.22 5.81
N ASN A 159 19.63 1.39 5.41
CA ASN A 159 18.71 2.32 6.06
C ASN A 159 18.39 1.90 7.50
N HIS A 160 18.24 0.60 7.76
CA HIS A 160 18.07 0.08 9.12
C HIS A 160 19.29 0.35 10.00
N SER A 161 20.51 0.11 9.50
CA SER A 161 21.75 0.36 10.24
C SER A 161 21.95 1.84 10.56
N ASN A 162 21.67 2.73 9.60
CA ASN A 162 21.71 4.17 9.82
C ASN A 162 20.66 4.65 10.83
N PHE A 163 19.46 4.06 10.80
CA PHE A 163 18.42 4.35 11.80
C PHE A 163 18.87 3.95 13.22
N MET A 164 19.41 2.75 13.41
CA MET A 164 19.90 2.30 14.72
C MET A 164 21.00 3.21 15.28
N ARG A 165 21.95 3.65 14.43
CA ARG A 165 23.00 4.62 14.82
C ARG A 165 22.45 5.97 15.22
N THR A 166 21.53 6.51 14.43
CA THR A 166 20.96 7.85 14.70
C THR A 166 20.08 7.88 15.94
N GLN A 167 19.53 6.73 16.36
CA GLN A 167 18.78 6.58 17.62
C GLN A 167 19.66 6.17 18.81
N GLY A 168 20.97 5.91 18.61
CA GLY A 168 21.87 5.48 19.68
C GLY A 168 21.55 4.09 20.25
N LEU A 169 21.04 3.19 19.41
CA LEU A 169 20.58 1.83 19.78
C LEU A 169 21.58 0.72 19.39
N GLU A 170 22.79 1.08 18.97
CA GLU A 170 23.91 0.14 18.73
C GLU A 170 24.67 -0.23 20.01
#